data_AF-A0A7J4M3Q6-F1
#
_entry.id   AF-A0A7J4M3Q6-F1
#
_cell.length_a   1.000
_cell.length_b   1.000
_cell.length_c   1.000
_cell.angle_alpha   90.00
_cell.angle_beta   90.00
_cell.angle_gamma   90.00
#
_symmetry.space_group_name_H-M   'P 1'
#
loop_
_entity.id
_entity.type
_entity.pdbx_description
1 polymer ?
#
loop_
_entity_poly.entity_id
_entity_poly.type
_entity_poly.pdbx_seq_one_letter_code
_entity_poly.pdbx_strand_id
1 'polypeptide(L)'
;MALKLNSEREPYKEFYGSNVEQMPMLIADGRVPISVAGLMQRRLDVRNSGADVKSSYMDNYFDTCDAVAYHPDGRAKIVLDSQTLRDMNEKSKRNGGALVLTEEDYETLEGEEFKGGKLEKVNESLSRADAKSNLVWKVLARDQALLDDYVDYIFAEGKERFGYDTVMGVYPSSAHGNTPEMRAWYVGRLEGRSGADGRDDLVSGSGRLLGIAPEAPGAPGKGASNTRAYNMADLQAFDDTMKGLEVILNPDVLRPLAALRKKL
;
A
#
# COMPACT_ATOMS: atom_id res chain seq x y z
N MET A 1 9.00 -33.78 -26.43
CA MET A 1 8.96 -32.38 -25.97
C MET A 1 8.42 -32.37 -24.56
N ALA A 2 9.26 -32.11 -23.56
CA ALA A 2 8.80 -31.93 -22.20
C ALA A 2 8.17 -30.54 -22.08
N LEU A 3 6.90 -30.48 -21.70
CA LEU A 3 6.27 -29.26 -21.20
C LEU A 3 7.10 -28.81 -19.99
N LYS A 4 7.90 -27.75 -20.14
CA LYS A 4 8.44 -27.02 -19.00
C LYS A 4 7.23 -26.47 -18.25
N LEU A 5 6.87 -27.11 -17.13
CA LEU A 5 6.07 -26.45 -16.10
C LEU A 5 6.74 -25.12 -15.82
N ASN A 6 6.05 -24.01 -16.13
CA ASN A 6 6.52 -22.67 -15.80
C ASN A 6 6.88 -22.68 -14.32
N SER A 7 8.11 -22.26 -13.98
CA SER A 7 8.51 -22.02 -12.60
C SER A 7 7.45 -21.15 -11.93
N GLU A 8 7.00 -21.54 -10.73
CA GLU A 8 6.01 -20.76 -9.98
C GLU A 8 6.49 -19.31 -9.88
N ARG A 9 5.66 -18.39 -10.38
CA ARG A 9 5.97 -16.98 -10.39
C ARG A 9 5.89 -16.44 -8.96
N GLU A 10 6.91 -15.70 -8.54
CA GLU A 10 6.91 -15.08 -7.21
C GLU A 10 5.73 -14.10 -7.08
N PRO A 11 4.93 -14.17 -6.00
CA PRO A 11 3.75 -13.32 -5.83
C PRO A 11 4.10 -11.83 -5.75
N TYR A 12 5.29 -11.51 -5.24
CA TYR A 12 5.82 -10.15 -5.17
C TYR A 12 7.24 -10.14 -5.73
N LYS A 13 7.61 -9.10 -6.48
CA LYS A 13 8.95 -8.90 -7.03
C LYS A 13 9.34 -7.43 -6.91
N GLU A 14 10.54 -7.19 -6.40
CA GLU A 14 11.12 -5.85 -6.30
C GLU A 14 11.71 -5.43 -7.65
N PHE A 15 11.55 -4.16 -7.99
CA PHE A 15 12.18 -3.49 -9.13
C PHE A 15 12.94 -2.28 -8.58
N TYR A 16 14.20 -2.50 -8.27
CA TYR A 16 15.10 -1.52 -7.66
C TYR A 16 15.82 -0.70 -8.74
N GLY A 17 15.87 0.63 -8.56
CA GLY A 17 16.48 1.57 -9.49
C GLY A 17 15.58 2.77 -9.73
N SER A 18 15.89 3.56 -10.77
CA SER A 18 15.06 4.71 -11.12
C SER A 18 13.63 4.31 -11.46
N ASN A 19 12.64 4.95 -10.85
CA ASN A 19 11.23 4.65 -11.08
C ASN A 19 10.84 4.79 -12.57
N VAL A 20 11.41 5.76 -13.29
CA VAL A 20 11.15 5.94 -14.73
C VAL A 20 11.72 4.84 -15.63
N GLU A 21 12.70 4.07 -15.14
CA GLU A 21 13.25 2.90 -15.83
C GLU A 21 12.53 1.62 -15.38
N GLN A 22 12.31 1.50 -14.07
CA GLN A 22 11.80 0.29 -13.42
C GLN A 22 10.29 0.10 -13.57
N MET A 23 9.48 1.18 -13.63
CA MET A 23 8.03 1.05 -13.80
C MET A 23 7.66 0.39 -15.15
N PRO A 24 8.22 0.80 -16.31
CA PRO A 24 8.00 0.08 -17.57
C PRO A 24 8.38 -1.41 -17.49
N MET A 25 9.47 -1.76 -16.80
CA MET A 25 9.90 -3.15 -16.63
C MET A 25 8.91 -3.94 -15.77
N LEU A 26 8.37 -3.34 -14.71
CA LEU A 26 7.35 -3.92 -13.86
C LEU A 26 6.07 -4.22 -14.65
N ILE A 27 5.61 -3.26 -15.45
CA ILE A 27 4.42 -3.41 -16.31
C ILE A 27 4.67 -4.45 -17.41
N ALA A 28 5.85 -4.46 -18.03
CA ALA A 28 6.23 -5.45 -19.04
C ALA A 28 6.36 -6.88 -18.49
N ASP A 29 6.74 -7.03 -17.21
CA ASP A 29 6.69 -8.32 -16.49
C ASP A 29 5.22 -8.77 -16.33
N GLY A 30 4.24 -7.87 -16.48
CA GLY A 30 2.82 -8.15 -16.29
C GLY A 30 2.40 -8.10 -14.82
N ARG A 31 3.07 -7.27 -14.01
CA ARG A 31 2.76 -7.05 -12.60
C ARG A 31 1.98 -5.76 -12.42
N VAL A 32 1.29 -5.67 -11.29
CA VAL A 32 0.65 -4.44 -10.84
C VAL A 32 1.51 -3.79 -9.76
N PRO A 33 1.90 -2.51 -9.89
CA PRO A 33 2.69 -1.85 -8.86
C PRO A 33 1.86 -1.68 -7.58
N ILE A 34 2.47 -1.91 -6.42
CA ILE A 34 1.77 -1.83 -5.13
C ILE A 34 1.32 -0.39 -4.83
N SER A 35 0.16 -0.26 -4.18
CA SER A 35 -0.32 1.00 -3.59
C SER A 35 0.15 1.15 -2.14
N VAL A 36 -0.04 2.32 -1.54
CA VAL A 36 0.25 2.51 -0.11
C VAL A 36 -0.63 1.58 0.74
N ALA A 37 -1.93 1.50 0.47
CA ALA A 37 -2.83 0.55 1.14
C ALA A 37 -2.37 -0.92 0.96
N GLY A 38 -1.96 -1.29 -0.25
CA GLY A 38 -1.43 -2.63 -0.52
C GLY A 38 -0.17 -2.94 0.29
N LEU A 39 0.72 -1.96 0.44
CA LEU A 39 1.93 -2.11 1.26
C LEU A 39 1.60 -2.20 2.75
N MET A 40 0.64 -1.42 3.25
CA MET A 40 0.15 -1.53 4.62
C MET A 40 -0.35 -2.94 4.90
N GLN A 41 -1.24 -3.44 4.05
CA GLN A 41 -1.79 -4.79 4.18
C GLN A 41 -0.67 -5.83 4.12
N ARG A 42 0.29 -5.69 3.19
CA ARG A 42 1.40 -6.63 3.08
C ARG A 42 2.26 -6.68 4.33
N ARG A 43 2.61 -5.52 4.91
CA ARG A 43 3.36 -5.43 6.17
C ARG A 43 2.59 -6.09 7.32
N LEU A 44 1.28 -5.91 7.37
CA LEU A 44 0.41 -6.60 8.34
C LEU A 44 0.39 -8.11 8.10
N ASP A 45 0.26 -8.58 6.87
CA ASP A 45 0.17 -10.02 6.56
C ASP A 45 1.44 -10.78 6.96
N VAL A 46 2.60 -10.14 6.83
CA VAL A 46 3.90 -10.75 7.16
C VAL A 46 4.32 -10.54 8.61
N ARG A 47 3.53 -9.86 9.45
CA ARG A 47 3.92 -9.48 10.83
C ARG A 47 4.29 -10.67 11.73
N ASN A 48 3.69 -11.83 11.46
CA ASN A 48 3.93 -13.09 12.17
C ASN A 48 4.76 -14.11 11.35
N SER A 49 5.32 -13.68 10.22
CA SER A 49 6.21 -14.52 9.40
C SER A 49 7.62 -14.60 10.01
N GLY A 50 8.47 -15.44 9.43
CA GLY A 50 9.89 -15.50 9.81
C GLY A 50 10.58 -14.13 9.70
N ALA A 51 11.62 -13.92 10.52
CA ALA A 51 12.31 -12.63 10.66
C ALA A 51 12.74 -12.04 9.31
N ASP A 52 13.32 -12.85 8.42
CA ASP A 52 13.78 -12.40 7.10
C ASP A 52 12.64 -11.87 6.22
N VAL A 53 11.48 -12.55 6.25
CA VAL A 53 10.29 -12.13 5.49
C VAL A 53 9.68 -10.88 6.09
N LYS A 54 9.60 -10.78 7.42
CA LYS A 54 9.11 -9.57 8.10
C LYS A 54 10.02 -8.37 7.81
N SER A 55 11.32 -8.53 7.97
CA SER A 55 12.32 -7.46 7.77
C SER A 55 12.41 -7.00 6.31
N SER A 56 12.23 -7.89 5.33
CA SER A 56 12.28 -7.48 3.91
C SER A 56 11.24 -6.42 3.54
N TYR A 57 10.09 -6.39 4.24
CA TYR A 57 9.07 -5.35 4.05
C TYR A 57 9.10 -4.22 5.09
N MET A 58 9.48 -4.52 6.33
CA MET A 58 9.48 -3.54 7.43
C MET A 58 10.71 -2.64 7.44
N ASP A 59 11.86 -3.19 7.04
CA ASP A 59 13.16 -2.51 7.14
C ASP A 59 13.62 -1.93 5.79
N ASN A 60 12.79 -2.07 4.76
CA ASN A 60 12.92 -1.39 3.48
C ASN A 60 11.84 -0.34 3.29
N TYR A 61 12.12 0.57 2.37
CA TYR A 61 11.19 1.56 1.87
C TYR A 61 10.63 1.14 0.52
N PHE A 62 9.48 1.67 0.13
CA PHE A 62 8.91 1.36 -1.18
C PHE A 62 8.24 2.58 -1.81
N ASP A 63 8.52 2.75 -3.08
CA ASP A 63 7.77 3.59 -4.00
C ASP A 63 6.47 2.88 -4.38
N THR A 64 5.39 3.65 -4.47
CA THR A 64 4.05 3.12 -4.75
C THR A 64 3.47 3.69 -6.04
N CYS A 65 2.37 3.11 -6.51
CA CYS A 65 1.60 3.65 -7.62
C CYS A 65 0.59 4.73 -7.21
N ASP A 66 0.47 5.06 -5.93
CA ASP A 66 -0.28 6.23 -5.50
C ASP A 66 0.59 7.47 -5.71
N ALA A 67 -0.02 8.54 -6.24
CA ALA A 67 0.67 9.77 -6.57
C ALA A 67 0.21 10.93 -5.69
N VAL A 68 1.04 11.96 -5.67
CA VAL A 68 0.65 13.31 -5.28
C VAL A 68 1.03 14.27 -6.39
N ALA A 69 0.03 15.04 -6.84
CA ALA A 69 0.19 16.12 -7.78
C ALA A 69 0.15 17.46 -7.04
N TYR A 70 1.09 18.34 -7.32
CA TYR A 70 1.20 19.67 -6.76
C TYR A 70 0.95 20.69 -7.86
N HIS A 71 0.13 21.69 -7.57
CA HIS A 71 -0.12 22.81 -8.46
C HIS A 71 0.64 24.06 -7.97
N PRO A 72 1.14 24.95 -8.87
CA PRO A 72 1.88 26.15 -8.50
C PRO A 72 1.13 27.14 -7.58
N ASP A 73 -0.20 27.09 -7.57
CA ASP A 73 -1.05 27.90 -6.67
C ASP A 73 -1.15 27.35 -5.23
N GLY A 74 -0.48 26.24 -4.94
CA GLY A 74 -0.47 25.59 -3.63
C GLY A 74 -1.50 24.48 -3.45
N ARG A 75 -2.34 24.16 -4.45
CA ARG A 75 -3.20 22.96 -4.41
C ARG A 75 -2.34 21.69 -4.45
N ALA A 76 -2.83 20.65 -3.80
CA ALA A 76 -2.26 19.32 -3.87
C ALA A 76 -3.38 18.28 -3.99
N LYS A 77 -3.18 17.29 -4.85
CA LYS A 77 -4.15 16.22 -5.14
C LYS A 77 -3.49 14.87 -4.94
N ILE A 78 -4.10 14.00 -4.12
CA ILE A 78 -3.67 12.61 -3.98
C ILE A 78 -4.43 11.77 -5.00
N VAL A 79 -3.69 11.13 -5.91
CA VAL A 79 -4.24 10.33 -7.01
C VAL A 79 -3.91 8.87 -6.72
N LEU A 80 -4.93 8.10 -6.34
CA LEU A 80 -4.77 6.68 -6.05
C LEU A 80 -4.60 5.89 -7.35
N ASP A 81 -3.74 4.86 -7.33
CA ASP A 81 -3.52 3.97 -8.47
C ASP A 81 -3.21 4.73 -9.79
N SER A 82 -2.40 5.78 -9.72
CA SER A 82 -2.16 6.75 -10.80
C SER A 82 -1.70 6.09 -12.11
N GLN A 83 -2.54 6.20 -13.14
CA GLN A 83 -2.18 5.74 -14.48
C GLN A 83 -1.02 6.55 -15.07
N THR A 84 -0.95 7.85 -14.78
CA THR A 84 0.17 8.72 -15.19
C THR A 84 1.52 8.23 -14.65
N LEU A 85 1.56 7.74 -13.41
CA LEU A 85 2.78 7.10 -12.88
C LEU A 85 3.05 5.75 -13.55
N ARG A 86 2.02 4.94 -13.85
CA ARG A 86 2.20 3.65 -14.52
C ARG A 86 2.72 3.78 -15.95
N ASP A 87 2.35 4.86 -16.63
CA ASP A 87 2.75 5.16 -18.00
C ASP A 87 4.11 5.88 -18.10
N MET A 88 4.68 6.27 -16.95
CA MET A 88 5.95 7.01 -16.93
C MET A 88 7.09 6.16 -17.49
N ASN A 89 8.02 6.82 -18.17
CA ASN A 89 9.21 6.21 -18.74
C ASN A 89 10.35 7.24 -18.84
N GLU A 90 11.53 6.80 -19.30
CA GLU A 90 12.71 7.67 -19.49
C GLU A 90 12.44 8.92 -20.35
N LYS A 91 11.47 8.89 -21.25
CA LYS A 91 11.12 10.02 -22.14
C LYS A 91 10.06 10.95 -21.55
N SER A 92 9.43 10.60 -20.44
CA SER A 92 8.45 11.45 -19.77
C SER A 92 9.06 12.82 -19.44
N LYS A 93 8.30 13.89 -19.69
CA LYS A 93 8.74 15.26 -19.37
C LYS A 93 8.83 15.41 -17.86
N ARG A 94 9.95 15.93 -17.39
CA ARG A 94 10.25 16.08 -15.96
C ARG A 94 10.86 17.43 -15.64
N ASN A 95 10.71 17.84 -14.39
CA ASN A 95 11.42 18.95 -13.78
C ASN A 95 12.10 18.43 -12.51
N GLY A 96 13.42 18.21 -12.60
CA GLY A 96 14.13 17.39 -11.62
C GLY A 96 13.50 16.00 -11.51
N GLY A 97 13.09 15.64 -10.30
CA GLY A 97 12.50 14.34 -9.97
C GLY A 97 10.99 14.21 -10.10
N ALA A 98 10.29 15.24 -10.57
CA ALA A 98 8.83 15.20 -10.73
C ALA A 98 8.44 15.11 -12.21
N LEU A 99 7.33 14.41 -12.49
CA LEU A 99 6.66 14.50 -13.79
C LEU A 99 6.04 15.88 -13.95
N VAL A 100 6.23 16.50 -15.12
CA VAL A 100 5.57 17.76 -15.45
C VAL A 100 4.21 17.44 -16.05
N LEU A 101 3.16 18.00 -15.47
CA LEU A 101 1.79 17.92 -16.00
C LEU A 101 1.45 19.20 -16.76
N THR A 102 0.53 19.09 -17.72
CA THR A 102 -0.19 20.26 -18.20
C THR A 102 -1.29 20.67 -17.20
N GLU A 103 -1.81 21.88 -17.33
CA GLU A 103 -2.95 22.33 -16.54
C GLU A 103 -4.17 21.42 -16.75
N GLU A 104 -4.44 21.07 -18.01
CA GLU A 104 -5.54 20.16 -18.39
C GLU A 104 -5.35 18.77 -17.77
N ASP A 105 -4.12 18.22 -17.81
CA ASP A 105 -3.83 16.94 -17.16
C ASP A 105 -4.11 17.02 -15.65
N TYR A 106 -3.65 18.08 -14.97
CA TYR A 106 -3.87 18.25 -13.53
C TYR A 106 -5.35 18.32 -13.16
N GLU A 107 -6.13 19.11 -13.90
CA GLU A 107 -7.56 19.30 -13.63
C GLU A 107 -8.37 18.01 -13.89
N THR A 108 -7.95 17.19 -14.85
CA THR A 108 -8.60 15.90 -15.16
C THR A 108 -8.21 14.76 -14.22
N LEU A 109 -7.18 14.92 -13.37
CA LEU A 109 -6.82 13.92 -12.37
C LEU A 109 -7.99 13.68 -11.41
N GLU A 110 -8.38 12.41 -11.25
CA GLU A 110 -9.30 11.94 -10.22
C GLU A 110 -8.53 11.70 -8.92
N GLY A 111 -8.88 12.42 -7.85
CA GLY A 111 -8.19 12.30 -6.58
C GLY A 111 -8.72 13.27 -5.52
N GLU A 112 -8.36 13.01 -4.27
CA GLU A 112 -8.70 13.90 -3.17
C GLU A 112 -7.84 15.16 -3.26
N GLU A 113 -8.47 16.32 -3.48
CA GLU A 113 -7.80 17.61 -3.54
C GLU A 113 -7.88 18.34 -2.19
N PHE A 114 -6.72 18.76 -1.68
CA PHE A 114 -6.59 19.47 -0.44
C PHE A 114 -6.65 20.99 -0.69
N LYS A 115 -7.84 21.56 -0.48
CA LYS A 115 -8.11 22.98 -0.71
C LYS A 115 -7.28 23.89 0.21
N GLY A 116 -6.62 24.89 -0.37
CA GLY A 116 -5.76 25.83 0.35
C GLY A 116 -4.41 25.25 0.78
N GLY A 117 -4.01 24.09 0.24
CA GLY A 117 -2.69 23.48 0.44
C GLY A 117 -2.43 22.93 1.85
N LYS A 118 -3.44 22.91 2.72
CA LYS A 118 -3.28 22.45 4.11
C LYS A 118 -3.53 20.96 4.21
N LEU A 119 -2.47 20.21 4.00
CA LEU A 119 -2.33 18.87 4.55
C LEU A 119 -2.06 19.07 6.06
N GLU A 120 -3.03 18.74 6.92
CA GLU A 120 -2.90 18.95 8.37
C GLU A 120 -1.76 18.11 8.95
N LYS A 121 -0.97 18.69 9.88
CA LYS A 121 0.16 18.06 10.57
C LYS A 121 1.12 17.32 9.62
N VAL A 122 1.85 18.10 8.84
CA VAL A 122 2.88 17.61 7.92
C VAL A 122 4.27 18.07 8.33
N ASN A 123 5.31 17.45 7.77
CA ASN A 123 6.72 17.75 8.01
C ASN A 123 7.24 17.39 9.40
N GLU A 124 6.52 16.52 10.10
CA GLU A 124 6.89 16.00 11.41
C GLU A 124 6.40 14.57 11.58
N SER A 125 7.02 13.83 12.50
CA SER A 125 6.53 12.52 12.92
C SER A 125 5.26 12.67 13.76
N LEU A 126 4.28 11.80 13.56
CA LEU A 126 2.97 11.92 14.18
C LEU A 126 2.90 11.16 15.51
N SER A 127 2.03 11.61 16.41
CA SER A 127 1.55 10.79 17.51
C SER A 127 0.62 9.69 16.98
N ARG A 128 0.36 8.64 17.78
CA ARG A 128 -0.53 7.55 17.37
C ARG A 128 -1.93 8.04 17.00
N ALA A 129 -2.50 8.93 17.82
CA ALA A 129 -3.81 9.52 17.58
C ALA A 129 -3.84 10.41 16.33
N ASP A 130 -2.75 11.12 16.07
CA ASP A 130 -2.62 11.96 14.88
C ASP A 130 -2.47 11.11 13.63
N ALA A 131 -1.69 10.02 13.66
CA ALA A 131 -1.55 9.13 12.52
C ALA A 131 -2.88 8.49 12.09
N LYS A 132 -3.73 8.08 13.04
CA LYS A 132 -5.07 7.52 12.76
C LYS A 132 -6.06 8.54 12.19
N SER A 133 -5.91 9.82 12.57
CA SER A 133 -6.82 10.89 12.14
C SER A 133 -6.31 11.71 10.96
N ASN A 134 -5.04 11.55 10.57
CA ASN A 134 -4.42 12.32 9.49
C ASN A 134 -5.09 12.04 8.13
N LEU A 135 -5.54 13.10 7.47
CA LEU A 135 -6.31 13.00 6.22
C LEU A 135 -5.52 12.34 5.08
N VAL A 136 -4.20 12.57 4.98
CA VAL A 136 -3.37 11.94 3.94
C VAL A 136 -3.31 10.44 4.15
N TRP A 137 -3.02 10.01 5.38
CA TRP A 137 -3.02 8.58 5.70
C TRP A 137 -4.37 7.92 5.47
N LYS A 138 -5.48 8.61 5.79
CA LYS A 138 -6.83 8.10 5.53
C LYS A 138 -7.10 7.88 4.05
N VAL A 139 -6.73 8.85 3.20
CA VAL A 139 -6.87 8.72 1.74
C VAL A 139 -6.00 7.58 1.21
N LEU A 140 -4.73 7.52 1.63
CA LEU A 140 -3.78 6.50 1.17
C LEU A 140 -4.11 5.09 1.64
N ALA A 141 -4.64 4.95 2.86
CA ALA A 141 -5.06 3.65 3.40
C ALA A 141 -6.36 3.15 2.75
N ARG A 142 -7.21 4.05 2.23
CA ARG A 142 -8.50 3.76 1.58
C ARG A 142 -9.56 3.16 2.50
N ASP A 143 -9.16 2.55 3.61
CA ASP A 143 -9.98 1.96 4.65
C ASP A 143 -9.46 2.34 6.04
N GLN A 144 -10.37 2.77 6.92
CA GLN A 144 -10.00 3.23 8.27
C GLN A 144 -9.55 2.08 9.18
N ALA A 145 -10.13 0.89 9.04
CA ALA A 145 -9.73 -0.25 9.88
C ALA A 145 -8.32 -0.72 9.53
N LEU A 146 -7.98 -0.77 8.23
CA LEU A 146 -6.62 -1.02 7.76
C LEU A 146 -5.65 0.02 8.32
N LEU A 147 -6.00 1.32 8.27
CA LEU A 147 -5.16 2.37 8.83
C LEU A 147 -4.94 2.18 10.34
N ASP A 148 -6.00 1.91 11.08
CA ASP A 148 -5.94 1.77 12.54
C ASP A 148 -5.04 0.60 12.96
N ASP A 149 -5.21 -0.56 12.32
CA ASP A 149 -4.40 -1.76 12.55
C ASP A 149 -2.93 -1.52 12.18
N TYR A 150 -2.69 -0.90 11.03
CA TYR A 150 -1.35 -0.58 10.56
C TYR A 150 -0.64 0.42 11.47
N VAL A 151 -1.33 1.47 11.92
CA VAL A 151 -0.78 2.44 12.88
C VAL A 151 -0.42 1.76 14.19
N ASP A 152 -1.32 0.95 14.76
CA ASP A 152 -1.02 0.26 16.03
C ASP A 152 0.19 -0.67 15.89
N TYR A 153 0.30 -1.37 14.76
CA TYR A 153 1.44 -2.23 14.46
C TYR A 153 2.76 -1.45 14.34
N ILE A 154 2.80 -0.39 13.54
CA ILE A 154 4.02 0.40 13.32
C ILE A 154 4.47 1.11 14.60
N PHE A 155 3.54 1.60 15.42
CA PHE A 155 3.89 2.20 16.71
C PHE A 155 4.42 1.15 17.70
N ALA A 156 3.86 -0.05 17.73
CA ALA A 156 4.37 -1.13 18.58
C ALA A 156 5.80 -1.51 18.19
N GLU A 157 6.03 -1.78 16.91
CA GLU A 157 7.36 -2.15 16.38
C GLU A 157 8.38 -1.03 16.54
N GLY A 158 7.99 0.22 16.25
CA GLY A 158 8.86 1.38 16.39
C GLY A 158 9.26 1.64 17.84
N LYS A 159 8.33 1.44 18.79
CA LYS A 159 8.61 1.57 20.22
C LYS A 159 9.54 0.45 20.71
N GLU A 160 9.25 -0.80 20.35
CA GLU A 160 10.03 -1.96 20.78
C GLU A 160 11.47 -1.91 20.24
N ARG A 161 11.65 -1.61 18.95
CA ARG A 161 12.95 -1.71 18.29
C ARG A 161 13.80 -0.45 18.41
N PHE A 162 13.19 0.73 18.48
CA PHE A 162 13.90 2.01 18.40
C PHE A 162 13.50 3.02 19.50
N GLY A 163 12.56 2.67 20.37
CA GLY A 163 12.10 3.55 21.44
C GLY A 163 11.25 4.73 20.98
N TYR A 164 10.76 4.74 19.74
CA TYR A 164 10.00 5.86 19.18
C TYR A 164 8.63 6.05 19.84
N ASP A 165 8.32 7.31 20.18
CA ASP A 165 6.99 7.73 20.63
C ASP A 165 6.16 8.37 19.49
N THR A 166 6.82 8.77 18.41
CA THR A 166 6.21 9.35 17.21
C THR A 166 6.80 8.74 15.95
N VAL A 167 5.92 8.39 15.01
CA VAL A 167 6.25 7.76 13.71
C VAL A 167 5.20 8.15 12.67
N MET A 168 5.32 7.65 11.45
CA MET A 168 4.35 7.83 10.36
C MET A 168 4.09 9.30 10.02
N GLY A 169 5.17 10.10 9.93
CA GLY A 169 5.09 11.47 9.44
C GLY A 169 4.59 11.54 7.99
N VAL A 170 4.03 12.68 7.60
CA VAL A 170 3.62 12.97 6.22
C VAL A 170 4.45 14.14 5.71
N TYR A 171 5.15 13.94 4.59
CA TYR A 171 6.13 14.89 4.06
C TYR A 171 5.80 15.27 2.61
N PRO A 172 4.87 16.22 2.39
CA PRO A 172 4.56 16.70 1.06
C PRO A 172 5.65 17.63 0.52
N SER A 173 5.74 17.71 -0.79
CA SER A 173 6.50 18.74 -1.52
C SER A 173 5.60 19.93 -1.91
N SER A 174 6.09 20.74 -2.83
CA SER A 174 5.37 21.75 -3.60
C SER A 174 5.79 21.66 -5.06
N ALA A 175 5.00 22.23 -5.97
CA ALA A 175 5.41 22.36 -7.37
C ALA A 175 6.64 23.26 -7.50
N HIS A 176 7.61 22.86 -8.32
CA HIS A 176 8.77 23.67 -8.65
C HIS A 176 8.49 24.51 -9.92
N GLY A 177 8.25 25.81 -9.73
CA GLY A 177 8.04 26.74 -10.85
C GLY A 177 6.58 26.89 -11.23
N ASN A 178 6.29 26.97 -12.53
CA ASN A 178 5.01 27.46 -13.06
C ASN A 178 4.13 26.38 -13.70
N THR A 179 4.47 25.11 -13.54
CA THR A 179 3.67 23.98 -14.07
C THR A 179 3.32 23.02 -12.95
N PRO A 180 2.15 22.37 -12.98
CA PRO A 180 1.84 21.32 -12.02
C PRO A 180 2.80 20.14 -12.17
N GLU A 181 3.07 19.47 -11.05
CA GLU A 181 4.09 18.42 -10.95
C GLU A 181 3.56 17.22 -10.19
N MET A 182 3.90 16.01 -10.61
CA MET A 182 3.49 14.76 -9.96
C MET A 182 4.68 13.93 -9.51
N ARG A 183 4.56 13.36 -8.31
CA ARG A 183 5.51 12.40 -7.73
C ARG A 183 4.77 11.17 -7.20
N ALA A 184 5.49 10.07 -7.03
CA ALA A 184 4.99 8.90 -6.33
C ALA A 184 4.99 9.16 -4.81
N TRP A 185 4.04 8.56 -4.11
CA TRP A 185 4.16 8.38 -2.68
C TRP A 185 5.15 7.26 -2.40
N TYR A 186 6.10 7.58 -1.55
CA TYR A 186 7.08 6.68 -0.98
C TYR A 186 6.72 6.41 0.48
N VAL A 187 6.82 5.16 0.93
CA VAL A 187 6.68 4.82 2.35
C VAL A 187 8.00 4.33 2.90
N GLY A 188 8.49 5.02 3.92
CA GLY A 188 9.77 4.73 4.56
C GLY A 188 9.80 3.38 5.28
N ARG A 189 11.04 2.93 5.53
CA ARG A 189 11.36 1.85 6.46
C ARG A 189 11.07 2.25 7.91
N LEU A 190 10.93 1.27 8.80
CA LEU A 190 10.64 1.50 10.21
C LEU A 190 11.71 2.33 10.94
N GLU A 191 12.99 2.09 10.67
CA GLU A 191 14.10 2.90 11.22
C GLU A 191 13.98 4.38 10.80
N GLY A 192 13.48 4.63 9.58
CA GLY A 192 13.15 5.96 9.07
C GLY A 192 11.77 6.45 9.53
N ARG A 193 11.20 5.86 10.59
CA ARG A 193 9.90 6.17 11.18
C ARG A 193 8.69 5.95 10.26
N SER A 194 8.79 5.12 9.21
CA SER A 194 7.65 4.70 8.38
C SER A 194 6.78 5.83 7.83
N GLY A 195 7.37 7.00 7.52
CA GLY A 195 6.64 8.15 6.98
C GLY A 195 6.17 7.94 5.54
N ALA A 196 5.12 8.65 5.15
CA ALA A 196 4.71 8.83 3.75
C ALA A 196 5.37 10.11 3.21
N ASP A 197 6.19 9.97 2.16
CA ASP A 197 6.95 11.05 1.56
C ASP A 197 6.49 11.29 0.11
N GLY A 198 6.11 12.52 -0.19
CA GLY A 198 5.68 12.98 -1.51
C GLY A 198 6.75 13.81 -2.22
N ARG A 199 7.97 13.83 -1.70
CA ARG A 199 9.12 14.58 -2.23
C ARG A 199 10.08 13.72 -3.03
N ASP A 200 9.83 12.42 -3.11
CA ASP A 200 10.78 11.49 -3.69
C ASP A 200 11.03 11.77 -5.18
N ASP A 201 12.27 11.49 -5.62
CA ASP A 201 12.75 11.76 -6.96
C ASP A 201 12.60 10.52 -7.85
N LEU A 202 11.73 10.62 -8.85
CA LEU A 202 11.44 9.53 -9.79
C LEU A 202 12.65 9.10 -10.64
N VAL A 203 13.69 9.93 -10.73
CA VAL A 203 14.94 9.62 -11.44
C VAL A 203 16.07 9.18 -10.51
N SER A 204 15.84 9.12 -9.19
CA SER A 204 16.84 8.63 -8.24
C SER A 204 17.21 7.18 -8.58
N GLY A 205 18.50 6.87 -8.63
CA GLY A 205 18.99 5.49 -8.82
C GLY A 205 18.67 4.54 -7.66
N SER A 206 17.93 4.99 -6.65
CA SER A 206 17.57 4.23 -5.46
C SER A 206 16.06 4.06 -5.25
N GLY A 207 15.23 4.25 -6.28
CA GLY A 207 13.80 3.91 -6.20
C GLY A 207 13.59 2.41 -5.95
N ARG A 208 12.45 2.05 -5.35
CA ARG A 208 12.10 0.66 -5.03
C ARG A 208 10.61 0.41 -5.24
N LEU A 209 10.26 0.01 -6.45
CA LEU A 209 8.90 -0.43 -6.77
C LEU A 209 8.72 -1.90 -6.36
N LEU A 210 7.51 -2.24 -5.93
CA LEU A 210 7.11 -3.62 -5.65
C LEU A 210 5.97 -4.02 -6.58
N GLY A 211 6.22 -5.00 -7.44
CA GLY A 211 5.25 -5.53 -8.38
C GLY A 211 4.54 -6.77 -7.83
N ILE A 212 3.21 -6.74 -7.83
CA ILE A 212 2.33 -7.84 -7.45
C ILE A 212 2.01 -8.67 -8.70
N ALA A 213 2.21 -9.98 -8.63
CA ALA A 213 1.76 -10.88 -9.69
C ALA A 213 0.22 -10.88 -9.77
N PRO A 214 -0.39 -10.90 -10.96
CA PRO A 214 -1.85 -10.83 -11.12
C PRO A 214 -2.57 -12.01 -10.44
N GLU A 215 -1.88 -13.15 -10.31
CA GLU A 215 -2.39 -14.32 -9.61
C GLU A 215 -2.32 -14.20 -8.07
N ALA A 216 -1.53 -13.28 -7.51
CA ALA A 216 -1.28 -13.21 -6.07
C ALA A 216 -2.54 -12.77 -5.26
N PRO A 217 -2.69 -13.25 -4.01
CA PRO A 217 -3.66 -12.71 -3.07
C PRO A 217 -3.35 -11.22 -2.83
N GLY A 218 -4.28 -10.33 -3.19
CA GLY A 218 -4.12 -8.88 -3.04
C GLY A 218 -3.84 -8.10 -4.33
N ALA A 219 -3.76 -8.76 -5.50
CA ALA A 219 -3.74 -8.05 -6.78
C ALA A 219 -5.04 -7.23 -6.98
N PRO A 220 -4.97 -5.95 -7.44
CA PRO A 220 -6.16 -5.17 -7.77
C PRO A 220 -7.07 -5.90 -8.78
N GLY A 221 -8.38 -5.91 -8.54
CA GLY A 221 -9.35 -6.67 -9.35
C GLY A 221 -9.57 -8.14 -8.93
N LYS A 222 -8.78 -8.67 -7.97
CA LYS A 222 -9.09 -9.93 -7.26
C LYS A 222 -9.85 -9.72 -5.95
N GLY A 223 -10.28 -8.49 -5.67
CA GLY A 223 -11.23 -8.20 -4.60
C GLY A 223 -12.50 -9.03 -4.79
N ALA A 224 -12.70 -10.00 -3.91
CA ALA A 224 -13.92 -10.79 -3.77
C ALA A 224 -14.36 -11.73 -4.91
N SER A 225 -13.51 -12.12 -5.87
CA SER A 225 -13.92 -13.16 -6.84
C SER A 225 -13.95 -14.58 -6.26
N ASN A 226 -13.29 -14.81 -5.11
CA ASN A 226 -13.28 -16.09 -4.39
C ASN A 226 -13.78 -16.03 -2.94
N THR A 227 -14.19 -14.88 -2.42
CA THR A 227 -15.09 -14.89 -1.25
C THR A 227 -16.46 -15.28 -1.76
N ARG A 228 -16.70 -16.59 -1.88
CA ARG A 228 -18.06 -17.10 -2.05
C ARG A 228 -18.85 -16.54 -0.86
N ALA A 229 -19.82 -15.68 -1.12
CA ALA A 229 -20.77 -15.29 -0.10
C ALA A 229 -21.44 -16.58 0.38
N TYR A 230 -21.16 -16.96 1.63
CA TYR A 230 -21.81 -18.12 2.23
C TYR A 230 -23.30 -17.81 2.30
N ASN A 231 -24.10 -18.62 1.61
CA ASN A 231 -25.54 -18.52 1.74
C ASN A 231 -25.99 -19.34 2.96
N MET A 232 -27.27 -19.24 3.31
CA MET A 232 -27.82 -19.98 4.46
C MET A 232 -27.68 -21.50 4.33
N ALA A 233 -27.65 -22.05 3.12
CA ALA A 233 -27.45 -23.49 2.92
C ALA A 233 -26.00 -23.90 3.21
N ASP A 234 -25.01 -23.06 2.88
CA ASP A 234 -23.61 -23.31 3.20
C ASP A 234 -23.37 -23.27 4.72
N LEU A 235 -24.02 -22.32 5.42
CA LEU A 235 -23.98 -22.24 6.89
C LEU A 235 -24.67 -23.45 7.55
N GLN A 236 -25.79 -23.89 7.00
CA GLN A 236 -26.50 -25.08 7.50
C GLN A 236 -25.66 -26.34 7.33
N ALA A 237 -25.01 -26.52 6.18
CA ALA A 237 -24.11 -27.64 5.92
C ALA A 237 -22.90 -27.66 6.87
N PHE A 238 -22.36 -26.47 7.20
CA PHE A 238 -21.34 -26.33 8.23
C PHE A 238 -21.86 -26.74 9.62
N ASP A 239 -23.03 -26.26 10.02
CA ASP A 239 -23.64 -26.57 11.32
C ASP A 239 -23.91 -28.08 11.48
N ASP A 240 -24.37 -28.74 10.42
CA ASP A 240 -24.61 -30.19 10.40
C ASP A 240 -23.30 -31.00 10.48
N THR A 241 -22.25 -30.53 9.79
CA THR A 241 -20.91 -31.13 9.85
C THR A 241 -20.32 -31.00 11.26
N MET A 242 -20.47 -29.83 11.89
CA MET A 242 -19.98 -29.58 13.25
C MET A 242 -20.68 -30.49 14.27
N LYS A 243 -22.00 -30.67 14.18
CA LYS A 243 -22.74 -31.63 15.02
C LYS A 243 -22.26 -33.06 14.86
N GLY A 244 -21.91 -33.48 13.65
CA GLY A 244 -21.33 -34.80 13.41
C GLY A 244 -19.97 -34.98 14.09
N LEU A 245 -19.15 -33.92 14.11
CA LEU A 245 -17.83 -33.93 14.73
C LEU A 245 -17.87 -33.87 16.25
N GLU A 246 -18.91 -33.28 16.85
CA GLU A 246 -19.11 -33.25 18.32
C GLU A 246 -19.22 -34.65 18.93
N VAL A 247 -19.60 -35.67 18.15
CA VAL A 247 -19.67 -37.07 18.60
C VAL A 247 -18.29 -37.74 18.61
N ILE A 248 -17.33 -37.20 17.85
CA ILE A 248 -16.02 -37.83 17.60
C ILE A 248 -14.90 -37.09 18.35
N LEU A 249 -15.01 -35.76 18.47
CA LEU A 249 -13.98 -34.88 19.00
C LEU A 249 -14.37 -34.31 20.36
N ASN A 250 -13.36 -33.97 21.17
CA ASN A 250 -13.59 -33.26 22.42
C ASN A 250 -14.23 -31.88 22.13
N PRO A 251 -15.37 -31.53 22.76
CA PRO A 251 -16.06 -30.26 22.56
C PRO A 251 -15.20 -29.01 22.73
N ASP A 252 -14.15 -29.07 23.57
CA ASP A 252 -13.22 -27.96 23.77
C ASP A 252 -12.43 -27.61 22.49
N VAL A 253 -12.18 -28.58 21.61
CA VAL A 253 -11.47 -28.40 20.33
C VAL A 253 -12.36 -27.66 19.32
N LEU A 254 -13.68 -27.82 19.43
CA LEU A 254 -14.65 -27.22 18.50
C LEU A 254 -15.12 -25.83 18.95
N ARG A 255 -14.84 -25.43 20.20
CA ARG A 255 -15.28 -24.16 20.79
C ARG A 255 -14.88 -22.91 19.97
N PRO A 256 -13.65 -22.78 19.42
CA PRO A 256 -13.28 -21.62 18.61
C PRO A 256 -14.11 -21.51 17.32
N LEU A 257 -14.43 -22.64 16.69
CA LEU A 257 -15.23 -22.70 15.46
C LEU A 257 -16.70 -22.32 15.74
N ALA A 258 -17.26 -22.82 16.83
CA ALA A 258 -18.62 -22.44 17.27
C ALA A 258 -18.71 -20.94 17.63
N ALA A 259 -17.67 -20.37 18.25
CA ALA A 259 -17.61 -18.95 18.57
C ALA A 259 -17.48 -18.07 17.32
N LEU A 260 -16.74 -18.52 16.30
CA LEU A 260 -16.66 -17.86 15.00
C LEU A 260 -18.01 -17.88 14.29
N ARG A 261 -18.69 -19.04 14.26
CA ARG A 261 -20.00 -19.21 13.62
C ARG A 261 -21.09 -18.29 14.18
N LYS A 262 -21.06 -17.98 15.48
CA LYS A 262 -22.01 -17.04 16.12
C LYS A 262 -21.82 -15.58 15.71
N LYS A 263 -20.68 -15.24 15.12
CA LYS A 263 -20.35 -13.88 14.66
C LYS A 263 -20.69 -13.66 13.18
N LEU A 264 -21.09 -14.73 12.48
CA LEU A 264 -21.51 -14.75 11.08
C LEU A 264 -23.04 -14.86 11.01
#